data_AF-A0A7W6ND86-F1
#
_entry.id   AF-A0A7W6ND86-F1
#
_cell.length_a   1.000
_cell.length_b   1.000
_cell.length_c   1.000
_cell.angle_alpha   90.00
_cell.angle_beta   90.00
_cell.angle_gamma   90.00
#
_symmetry.space_group_name_H-M   'P 1'
#
loop_
_entity.id
_entity.type
_entity.pdbx_description
1 polymer ?
#
loop_
_entity_poly.entity_id
_entity_poly.type
_entity_poly.pdbx_seq_one_letter_code
_entity_poly.pdbx_strand_id
1 'polypeptide(L)'
;MHGIKRRASHLNTQRVDHIYEDPHTENRKFNLHYGDLTDSSNLTRILRDTQPDEVYNLGAQSHVAVSFEAPEYTADVDAIGTLRLLEAIRFLGLEKKTRFYQASTSELFGLVQEAPQRETTPFYPRSPYAVAKMYAYWITVNYREAYGIYACNGILFNHESPRRGETFVTRKITRGLSNIAMGLEPCLYMGNIDALRDWGHAKDYVRMQWMMLQQLQPEDFVIATGVQYSVREFIQWTAKELGITLEFSGSGIDEVATVTAIEGDMAPALKPGDVIVKIDPRYFRPAEVETLLGDPSKAKQNLGWTPEMPRTCALKWCARTTRQRAAMPCSSSMVSISP
;
A
#
# COMPACT_ATOMS: atom_id res chain seq x y z
N MET A 1 -10.81 -18.87 -7.13
CA MET A 1 -10.50 -17.52 -6.60
C MET A 1 -10.98 -16.47 -7.59
N HIS A 2 -11.54 -15.37 -7.11
CA HIS A 2 -12.15 -14.32 -7.93
C HIS A 2 -11.49 -12.98 -7.61
N GLY A 3 -11.24 -12.16 -8.63
CA GLY A 3 -10.76 -10.80 -8.47
C GLY A 3 -11.64 -9.81 -9.24
N ILE A 4 -11.84 -8.62 -8.68
CA ILE A 4 -12.53 -7.52 -9.37
C ILE A 4 -11.47 -6.60 -9.97
N LYS A 5 -11.60 -6.28 -11.25
CA LYS A 5 -10.75 -5.30 -11.95
C LYS A 5 -11.60 -4.18 -12.53
N ARG A 6 -11.09 -2.95 -12.42
CA ARG A 6 -11.67 -1.80 -13.12
C ARG A 6 -11.42 -1.90 -14.61
N ARG A 7 -12.37 -1.42 -15.40
CA ARG A 7 -12.20 -1.27 -16.84
C ARG A 7 -11.18 -0.16 -17.10
N ALA A 8 -10.24 -0.41 -18.00
CA ALA A 8 -9.27 0.56 -18.47
C ALA A 8 -9.08 0.39 -19.98
N SER A 9 -8.73 1.48 -20.68
CA SER A 9 -8.41 1.45 -22.11
C SER A 9 -7.09 0.75 -22.42
N HIS A 10 -6.26 0.51 -21.41
CA HIS A 10 -4.99 -0.21 -21.49
C HIS A 10 -4.96 -1.38 -20.52
N LEU A 11 -4.09 -2.35 -20.77
CA LEU A 11 -3.85 -3.48 -19.87
C LEU A 11 -3.35 -2.98 -18.51
N ASN A 12 -4.10 -3.28 -17.44
CA ASN A 12 -3.84 -2.83 -16.07
C ASN A 12 -3.67 -4.01 -15.08
N THR A 13 -3.41 -5.22 -15.59
CA THR A 13 -3.35 -6.47 -14.81
C THR A 13 -1.92 -6.97 -14.53
N GLN A 14 -0.89 -6.23 -14.93
CA GLN A 14 0.54 -6.59 -14.84
C GLN A 14 0.99 -7.25 -13.54
N ARG A 15 0.42 -6.86 -12.39
CA ARG A 15 0.77 -7.44 -11.08
C ARG A 15 0.30 -8.89 -10.89
N VAL A 16 -0.68 -9.33 -11.67
CA VAL A 16 -1.34 -10.64 -11.60
C VAL A 16 -1.29 -11.42 -12.92
N ASP A 17 -0.70 -10.89 -13.99
CA ASP A 17 -0.62 -11.58 -15.30
C ASP A 17 0.04 -12.97 -15.20
N HIS A 18 1.09 -13.10 -14.39
CA HIS A 18 1.76 -14.39 -14.11
C HIS A 18 0.88 -15.49 -13.48
N ILE A 19 -0.30 -15.15 -12.97
CA ILE A 19 -1.29 -16.09 -12.41
C ILE A 19 -2.63 -16.03 -13.16
N TYR A 20 -2.70 -15.24 -14.24
CA TYR A 20 -3.89 -15.17 -15.07
C TYR A 20 -4.00 -16.43 -15.92
N GLU A 21 -5.21 -16.99 -15.97
CA GLU A 21 -5.53 -18.16 -16.77
C GLU A 21 -6.46 -17.75 -17.91
N ASP A 22 -6.13 -18.20 -19.12
CA ASP A 22 -6.89 -17.88 -20.33
C ASP A 22 -8.35 -18.35 -20.19
N PRO A 23 -9.35 -17.59 -20.65
CA PRO A 23 -10.75 -17.97 -20.51
C PRO A 23 -11.15 -19.34 -21.07
N HIS A 24 -10.38 -19.88 -22.02
CA HIS A 24 -10.60 -21.18 -22.63
C HIS A 24 -9.98 -22.34 -21.82
N THR A 25 -9.28 -22.04 -20.73
CA THR A 25 -8.72 -23.06 -19.83
C THR A 25 -9.85 -23.73 -19.06
N GLU A 26 -9.91 -25.06 -19.08
CA GLU A 26 -10.83 -25.80 -18.23
C GLU A 26 -10.41 -25.70 -16.74
N ASN A 27 -11.38 -25.59 -15.83
CA ASN A 27 -11.15 -25.55 -14.36
C ASN A 27 -10.24 -24.42 -13.85
N ARG A 28 -10.45 -23.20 -14.36
CA ARG A 28 -9.72 -22.00 -13.89
C ARG A 28 -9.79 -21.80 -12.39
N LYS A 29 -8.62 -21.67 -11.75
CA LYS A 29 -8.44 -21.33 -10.34
C LYS A 29 -8.50 -19.82 -10.10
N PHE A 30 -8.24 -18.99 -11.10
CA PHE A 30 -8.31 -17.52 -10.98
C PHE A 30 -9.18 -16.86 -12.05
N ASN A 31 -10.24 -16.17 -11.61
CA ASN A 31 -11.22 -15.53 -12.48
C ASN A 31 -11.28 -14.02 -12.22
N LEU A 32 -11.11 -13.20 -13.27
CA LEU A 32 -11.21 -11.75 -13.18
C LEU A 32 -12.56 -11.25 -13.70
N HIS A 33 -13.22 -10.44 -12.90
CA HIS A 33 -14.53 -9.83 -13.17
C HIS A 33 -14.36 -8.33 -13.37
N TYR A 34 -15.07 -7.75 -14.34
CA TYR A 34 -15.13 -6.30 -14.45
C TYR A 34 -16.11 -5.73 -13.43
N GLY A 35 -15.61 -4.82 -12.59
CA GLY A 35 -16.41 -4.12 -11.60
C GLY A 35 -15.69 -2.91 -11.00
N ASP A 36 -16.47 -2.06 -10.35
CA ASP A 36 -16.00 -0.88 -9.65
C ASP A 36 -16.73 -0.76 -8.30
N LEU A 37 -16.02 -0.27 -7.28
CA LEU A 37 -16.58 -0.08 -5.94
C LEU A 37 -17.64 1.02 -5.89
N THR A 38 -17.76 1.82 -6.95
CA THR A 38 -18.82 2.83 -7.10
C THR A 38 -20.15 2.26 -7.61
N ASP A 39 -20.18 1.02 -8.13
CA ASP A 39 -21.36 0.42 -8.78
C ASP A 39 -21.97 -0.72 -7.95
N SER A 40 -22.98 -0.38 -7.14
CA SER A 40 -23.69 -1.35 -6.29
C SER A 40 -24.31 -2.50 -7.08
N SER A 41 -24.84 -2.25 -8.28
CA SER A 41 -25.50 -3.29 -9.08
C SER A 41 -24.49 -4.33 -9.56
N ASN A 42 -23.33 -3.86 -10.03
CA ASN A 42 -22.26 -4.71 -10.47
C ASN A 42 -21.68 -5.57 -9.33
N LEU A 43 -21.39 -4.95 -8.17
CA LEU A 43 -20.85 -5.67 -7.02
C LEU A 43 -21.81 -6.75 -6.52
N THR A 44 -23.10 -6.42 -6.38
CA THR A 44 -24.14 -7.38 -5.97
C THR A 44 -24.25 -8.53 -6.96
N ARG A 45 -24.20 -8.25 -8.27
CA ARG A 45 -24.21 -9.30 -9.30
C ARG A 45 -23.00 -10.23 -9.18
N ILE A 46 -21.80 -9.68 -8.99
CA ILE A 46 -20.59 -10.49 -8.81
C ILE A 46 -20.73 -11.38 -7.57
N LEU A 47 -21.11 -10.82 -6.43
CA LEU A 47 -21.32 -11.57 -5.18
C LEU A 47 -22.36 -12.68 -5.35
N ARG A 48 -23.48 -12.38 -6.02
CA ARG A 48 -24.53 -13.35 -6.33
C ARG A 48 -24.00 -14.51 -7.17
N ASP A 49 -23.25 -14.22 -8.23
CA ASP A 49 -22.78 -15.23 -9.18
C ASP A 49 -21.64 -16.08 -8.58
N THR A 50 -20.79 -15.47 -7.73
CA THR A 50 -19.61 -16.16 -7.18
C THR A 50 -19.84 -16.82 -5.82
N GLN A 51 -20.86 -16.38 -5.05
CA GLN A 51 -21.21 -16.93 -3.73
C GLN A 51 -19.99 -17.16 -2.81
N PRO A 52 -19.14 -16.15 -2.55
CA PRO A 52 -17.83 -16.35 -1.95
C PRO A 52 -17.91 -16.71 -0.45
N ASP A 53 -17.00 -17.56 0.02
CA ASP A 53 -16.82 -17.83 1.45
C ASP A 53 -16.04 -16.69 2.15
N GLU A 54 -15.15 -16.01 1.42
CA GLU A 54 -14.33 -14.91 1.92
C GLU A 54 -14.29 -13.75 0.93
N VAL A 55 -14.46 -12.53 1.43
CA VAL A 55 -14.35 -11.28 0.67
C VAL A 55 -13.28 -10.41 1.31
N TYR A 56 -12.29 -10.00 0.50
CA TYR A 56 -11.22 -9.10 0.91
C TYR A 56 -11.38 -7.75 0.20
N ASN A 57 -11.89 -6.74 0.89
CA ASN A 57 -12.05 -5.41 0.34
C ASN A 57 -10.72 -4.65 0.36
N LEU A 58 -9.91 -4.88 -0.67
CA LEU A 58 -8.59 -4.25 -0.86
C LEU A 58 -8.62 -3.10 -1.89
N GLY A 59 -9.74 -2.90 -2.59
CA GLY A 59 -9.90 -1.81 -3.56
C GLY A 59 -10.01 -0.46 -2.85
N ALA A 60 -9.31 0.55 -3.36
CA ALA A 60 -9.34 1.91 -2.82
C ALA A 60 -8.70 2.92 -3.77
N GLN A 61 -9.08 4.19 -3.65
CA GLN A 61 -8.23 5.33 -3.97
C GLN A 61 -7.22 5.52 -2.82
N SER A 62 -6.13 4.76 -2.86
CA SER A 62 -5.19 4.61 -1.72
C SER A 62 -4.12 5.70 -1.59
N HIS A 63 -4.10 6.73 -2.45
CA HIS A 63 -3.07 7.77 -2.42
C HIS A 63 -3.55 8.98 -1.60
N VAL A 64 -2.96 9.16 -0.43
CA VAL A 64 -3.37 10.21 0.53
C VAL A 64 -3.31 11.61 -0.07
N ALA A 65 -2.25 11.95 -0.82
CA ALA A 65 -2.16 13.29 -1.42
C ALA A 65 -3.26 13.54 -2.47
N VAL A 66 -3.61 12.52 -3.26
CA VAL A 66 -4.65 12.63 -4.30
C VAL A 66 -6.03 12.76 -3.65
N SER A 67 -6.21 12.28 -2.41
CA SER A 67 -7.48 12.45 -1.71
C SER A 67 -7.83 13.90 -1.40
N PHE A 68 -6.85 14.81 -1.33
CA PHE A 68 -7.10 16.25 -1.20
C PHE A 68 -7.56 16.88 -2.53
N GLU A 69 -7.16 16.30 -3.66
CA GLU A 69 -7.54 16.75 -5.00
C GLU A 69 -8.91 16.18 -5.42
N ALA A 70 -9.18 14.91 -5.09
CA ALA A 70 -10.42 14.21 -5.42
C ALA A 70 -11.10 13.59 -4.17
N PRO A 71 -11.54 14.43 -3.20
CA PRO A 71 -12.08 13.96 -1.93
C PRO A 71 -13.41 13.20 -2.10
N GLU A 72 -14.30 13.66 -2.97
CA GLU A 72 -15.60 13.02 -3.22
C GLU A 72 -15.44 11.62 -3.79
N TYR A 73 -14.62 11.46 -4.84
CA TYR A 73 -14.31 10.15 -5.41
C TYR A 73 -13.64 9.23 -4.38
N THR A 74 -12.75 9.77 -3.55
CA THR A 74 -12.12 8.99 -2.47
C THR A 74 -13.17 8.50 -1.47
N ALA A 75 -14.13 9.34 -1.07
CA ALA A 75 -15.21 8.94 -0.17
C ALA A 75 -16.14 7.90 -0.82
N ASP A 76 -16.52 8.10 -2.08
CA ASP A 76 -17.42 7.17 -2.78
C ASP A 76 -16.83 5.75 -2.90
N VAL A 77 -15.54 5.65 -3.20
CA VAL A 77 -14.84 4.36 -3.30
C VAL A 77 -14.51 3.79 -1.92
N ASP A 78 -13.80 4.54 -1.08
CA ASP A 78 -13.17 3.99 0.13
C ASP A 78 -14.15 3.83 1.29
N ALA A 79 -15.16 4.72 1.37
CA ALA A 79 -16.20 4.68 2.39
C ALA A 79 -17.43 3.93 1.87
N ILE A 80 -18.12 4.47 0.86
CA ILE A 80 -19.41 3.94 0.40
C ILE A 80 -19.23 2.60 -0.31
N GLY A 81 -18.12 2.38 -1.03
CA GLY A 81 -17.80 1.06 -1.60
C GLY A 81 -17.76 -0.08 -0.57
N THR A 82 -17.30 0.21 0.65
CA THR A 82 -17.31 -0.75 1.78
C THR A 82 -18.74 -1.07 2.20
N LEU A 83 -19.60 -0.05 2.35
CA LEU A 83 -21.03 -0.23 2.64
C LEU A 83 -21.70 -1.06 1.55
N ARG A 84 -21.44 -0.78 0.27
CA ARG A 84 -22.04 -1.51 -0.86
C ARG A 84 -21.76 -3.01 -0.80
N LEU A 85 -20.53 -3.41 -0.47
CA LEU A 85 -20.17 -4.83 -0.33
C LEU A 85 -20.86 -5.50 0.85
N LEU A 86 -20.85 -4.86 2.02
CA LEU A 86 -21.52 -5.37 3.23
C LEU A 86 -23.03 -5.49 3.01
N GLU A 87 -23.63 -4.50 2.39
CA GLU A 87 -25.06 -4.50 2.09
C GLU A 87 -25.42 -5.52 1.01
N ALA A 88 -24.55 -5.74 0.02
CA ALA A 88 -24.74 -6.81 -0.95
C ALA A 88 -24.68 -8.21 -0.31
N ILE A 89 -23.77 -8.44 0.65
CA ILE A 89 -23.74 -9.70 1.44
C ILE A 89 -25.07 -9.89 2.17
N ARG A 90 -25.57 -8.85 2.84
CA ARG A 90 -26.85 -8.89 3.57
C ARG A 90 -28.05 -9.08 2.63
N PHE A 91 -28.11 -8.34 1.55
CA PHE A 91 -29.19 -8.40 0.55
C PHE A 91 -29.32 -9.80 -0.07
N LEU A 92 -28.20 -10.50 -0.26
CA LEU A 92 -28.16 -11.84 -0.83
C LEU A 92 -28.36 -12.96 0.20
N GLY A 93 -28.54 -12.65 1.49
CA GLY A 93 -28.68 -13.65 2.55
C GLY A 93 -27.40 -14.45 2.83
N LEU A 94 -26.23 -13.82 2.63
CA LEU A 94 -24.92 -14.46 2.74
C LEU A 94 -24.25 -14.30 4.12
N GLU A 95 -24.95 -13.75 5.11
CA GLU A 95 -24.39 -13.37 6.41
C GLU A 95 -23.74 -14.53 7.16
N LYS A 96 -24.28 -15.75 7.00
CA LYS A 96 -23.78 -16.97 7.65
C LYS A 96 -22.70 -17.70 6.85
N LYS A 97 -22.47 -17.29 5.60
CA LYS A 97 -21.53 -17.94 4.68
C LYS A 97 -20.27 -17.10 4.49
N THR A 98 -20.45 -15.82 4.16
CA THR A 98 -19.37 -14.96 3.69
C THR A 98 -18.71 -14.24 4.86
N ARG A 99 -17.40 -14.42 4.99
CA ARG A 99 -16.54 -13.65 5.89
C ARG A 99 -15.99 -12.43 5.16
N PHE A 100 -16.00 -11.27 5.79
CA PHE A 100 -15.61 -9.98 5.21
C PHE A 100 -14.39 -9.40 5.92
N TYR A 101 -13.35 -9.12 5.14
CA TYR A 101 -12.16 -8.41 5.58
C TYR A 101 -12.14 -7.00 4.99
N GLN A 102 -12.02 -6.00 5.86
CA GLN A 102 -11.79 -4.61 5.47
C GLN A 102 -10.32 -4.22 5.60
N ALA A 103 -9.74 -3.72 4.51
CA ALA A 103 -8.43 -3.06 4.54
C ALA A 103 -8.55 -1.65 5.16
N SER A 104 -8.52 -1.61 6.50
CA SER A 104 -8.33 -0.41 7.30
C SER A 104 -6.84 -0.04 7.37
N THR A 105 -6.47 1.01 8.11
CA THR A 105 -5.14 1.60 7.96
C THR A 105 -4.63 2.35 9.19
N SER A 106 -3.32 2.26 9.40
CA SER A 106 -2.41 3.36 9.72
C SER A 106 -3.00 4.75 9.92
N GLU A 107 -3.44 5.30 8.79
CA GLU A 107 -3.80 6.71 8.64
C GLU A 107 -5.04 7.10 9.46
N LEU A 108 -5.80 6.13 10.01
CA LEU A 108 -6.89 6.39 10.95
C LEU A 108 -6.39 7.10 12.21
N PHE A 109 -5.17 6.78 12.66
CA PHE A 109 -4.59 7.41 13.85
C PHE A 109 -4.12 8.85 13.57
N GLY A 110 -3.78 9.18 12.32
CA GLY A 110 -3.37 10.51 11.86
C GLY A 110 -2.58 11.33 12.88
N LEU A 111 -3.21 12.29 13.55
CA LEU A 111 -2.59 12.98 14.70
C LEU A 111 -2.57 12.03 15.89
N VAL A 112 -1.46 11.31 16.06
CA VAL A 112 -1.28 10.26 17.06
C VAL A 112 -1.65 10.74 18.47
N GLN A 113 -2.56 10.01 19.12
CA GLN A 113 -2.98 10.25 20.51
C GLN A 113 -2.19 9.41 21.52
N GLU A 114 -1.71 8.23 21.11
CA GLU A 114 -0.91 7.30 21.94
C GLU A 114 0.18 6.65 21.09
N ALA A 115 1.36 6.39 21.66
CA ALA A 115 2.46 5.72 20.96
C ALA A 115 3.07 4.61 21.83
N PRO A 116 3.26 3.38 21.31
CA PRO A 116 2.78 2.89 20.01
C PRO A 116 1.24 2.83 19.94
N GLN A 117 0.68 2.92 18.74
CA GLN A 117 -0.77 2.81 18.51
C GLN A 117 -1.20 1.35 18.49
N ARG A 118 -2.33 1.06 19.14
CA ARG A 118 -2.97 -0.27 19.25
C ARG A 118 -4.46 -0.18 18.90
N GLU A 119 -5.18 -1.29 18.98
CA GLU A 119 -6.61 -1.35 18.63
C GLU A 119 -7.50 -0.39 19.44
N THR A 120 -7.08 -0.04 20.66
CA THR A 120 -7.80 0.88 21.55
C THR A 120 -7.39 2.34 21.40
N THR A 121 -6.34 2.63 20.64
CA THR A 121 -5.86 4.00 20.49
C THR A 121 -6.90 4.84 19.73
N PRO A 122 -7.30 6.02 20.23
CA PRO A 122 -8.30 6.85 19.56
C PRO A 122 -7.85 7.29 18.17
N PHE A 123 -8.77 7.28 17.21
CA PHE A 123 -8.53 7.76 15.86
C PHE A 123 -8.57 9.29 15.77
N TYR A 124 -7.71 9.85 14.91
CA TYR A 124 -7.67 11.27 14.57
C TYR A 124 -7.23 11.43 13.11
N PRO A 125 -8.12 11.20 12.12
CA PRO A 125 -7.76 11.25 10.71
C PRO A 125 -7.32 12.66 10.27
N ARG A 126 -6.31 12.72 9.39
CA ARG A 126 -5.70 13.98 8.90
C ARG A 126 -5.83 14.20 7.39
N SER A 127 -6.65 13.40 6.71
CA SER A 127 -6.87 13.53 5.25
C SER A 127 -8.28 13.04 4.86
N PRO A 128 -8.81 13.45 3.70
CA PRO A 128 -10.06 12.89 3.17
C PRO A 128 -10.02 11.37 3.02
N TYR A 129 -8.87 10.81 2.61
CA TYR A 129 -8.62 9.36 2.61
C TYR A 129 -8.83 8.73 3.99
N ALA A 130 -8.20 9.29 5.03
CA ALA A 130 -8.29 8.75 6.39
C ALA A 130 -9.72 8.86 6.95
N VAL A 131 -10.44 9.94 6.64
CA VAL A 131 -11.85 10.10 7.02
C VAL A 131 -12.74 9.07 6.31
N ALA A 132 -12.53 8.84 5.00
CA ALA A 132 -13.26 7.82 4.25
C ALA A 132 -12.99 6.41 4.81
N LYS A 133 -11.73 6.10 5.12
CA LYS A 133 -11.36 4.83 5.77
C LYS A 133 -11.92 4.72 7.18
N MET A 134 -12.10 5.83 7.91
CA MET A 134 -12.72 5.82 9.23
C MET A 134 -14.20 5.44 9.15
N TYR A 135 -14.93 5.95 8.15
CA TYR A 135 -16.29 5.47 7.87
C TYR A 135 -16.28 3.96 7.57
N ALA A 136 -15.38 3.51 6.70
CA ALA A 136 -15.27 2.11 6.32
C ALA A 136 -14.98 1.20 7.52
N TYR A 137 -14.11 1.64 8.43
CA TYR A 137 -13.85 0.95 9.69
C TYR A 137 -15.14 0.77 10.50
N TRP A 138 -15.84 1.88 10.77
CA TRP A 138 -17.02 1.88 11.63
C TRP A 138 -18.22 1.17 11.02
N ILE A 139 -18.42 1.25 9.70
CA ILE A 139 -19.50 0.51 9.05
C ILE A 139 -19.24 -1.00 9.11
N THR A 140 -17.98 -1.44 9.01
CA THR A 140 -17.59 -2.84 9.21
C THR A 140 -17.87 -3.29 10.65
N VAL A 141 -17.50 -2.49 11.66
CA VAL A 141 -17.82 -2.76 13.07
C VAL A 141 -19.34 -2.86 13.27
N ASN A 142 -20.09 -1.89 12.75
CA ASN A 142 -21.54 -1.85 12.91
C ASN A 142 -22.24 -3.05 12.26
N TYR A 143 -21.83 -3.50 11.07
CA TYR A 143 -22.44 -4.68 10.43
C TYR A 143 -22.10 -5.99 11.16
N ARG A 144 -20.91 -6.08 11.76
CA ARG A 144 -20.56 -7.17 12.67
C ARG A 144 -21.48 -7.20 13.89
N GLU A 145 -21.68 -6.06 14.54
CA GLU A 145 -22.45 -5.96 15.79
C GLU A 145 -23.97 -6.05 15.58
N ALA A 146 -24.50 -5.37 14.56
CA ALA A 146 -25.94 -5.28 14.31
C ALA A 146 -26.53 -6.52 13.63
N TYR A 147 -25.76 -7.17 12.76
CA TYR A 147 -26.25 -8.28 11.93
C TYR A 147 -25.54 -9.61 12.17
N GLY A 148 -24.49 -9.64 13.00
CA GLY A 148 -23.72 -10.84 13.27
C GLY A 148 -22.93 -11.36 12.07
N ILE A 149 -22.68 -10.52 11.06
CA ILE A 149 -21.83 -10.87 9.91
C ILE A 149 -20.40 -11.05 10.43
N TYR A 150 -19.70 -12.08 9.98
CA TYR A 150 -18.26 -12.18 10.21
C TYR A 150 -17.55 -11.07 9.43
N ALA A 151 -17.31 -9.93 10.07
CA ALA A 151 -16.70 -8.77 9.43
C ALA A 151 -15.61 -8.17 10.33
N CYS A 152 -14.38 -8.03 9.83
CA CYS A 152 -13.25 -7.53 10.62
C CYS A 152 -12.38 -6.51 9.88
N ASN A 153 -11.70 -5.68 10.66
CA ASN A 153 -10.78 -4.65 10.20
C ASN A 153 -9.34 -5.07 10.48
N GLY A 154 -8.53 -5.19 9.44
CA GLY A 154 -7.09 -5.13 9.61
C GLY A 154 -6.65 -3.66 9.63
N ILE A 155 -6.07 -3.20 10.73
CA ILE A 155 -5.49 -1.86 10.86
C ILE A 155 -4.01 -1.97 10.44
N LEU A 156 -3.77 -1.97 9.13
CA LEU A 156 -2.42 -2.17 8.57
C LEU A 156 -1.60 -0.90 8.66
N PHE A 157 -0.42 -1.02 9.24
CA PHE A 157 0.67 -0.06 9.08
C PHE A 157 1.28 -0.15 7.68
N ASN A 158 2.21 0.76 7.37
CA ASN A 158 2.79 0.85 6.05
C ASN A 158 3.47 -0.47 5.68
N HIS A 159 3.17 -0.98 4.48
CA HIS A 159 3.75 -2.22 3.99
C HIS A 159 4.09 -2.09 2.52
N GLU A 160 5.28 -2.56 2.19
CA GLU A 160 5.96 -2.22 0.96
C GLU A 160 6.38 -3.50 0.23
N SER A 161 6.64 -3.38 -1.07
CA SER A 161 7.17 -4.48 -1.89
C SER A 161 7.61 -3.94 -3.26
N PRO A 162 8.31 -4.76 -4.08
CA PRO A 162 8.55 -4.44 -5.49
C PRO A 162 7.29 -4.19 -6.34
N ARG A 163 6.09 -4.46 -5.82
CA ARG A 163 4.82 -4.21 -6.50
C ARG A 163 4.15 -2.90 -6.06
N ARG A 164 4.70 -2.18 -5.08
CA ARG A 164 4.17 -0.90 -4.59
C ARG A 164 4.01 0.11 -5.73
N GLY A 165 2.96 0.91 -5.70
CA GLY A 165 2.73 1.99 -6.67
C GLY A 165 3.85 3.02 -6.65
N GLU A 166 4.20 3.55 -7.82
CA GLU A 166 5.40 4.37 -8.02
C GLU A 166 5.34 5.75 -7.35
N THR A 167 4.13 6.20 -7.01
CA THR A 167 3.89 7.47 -6.32
C THR A 167 4.07 7.40 -4.81
N PHE A 168 4.08 6.20 -4.21
CA PHE A 168 4.35 6.05 -2.78
C PHE A 168 5.84 6.25 -2.48
N VAL A 169 6.13 6.89 -1.34
CA VAL A 169 7.46 7.39 -0.97
C VAL A 169 8.60 6.37 -1.14
N THR A 170 8.43 5.15 -0.66
CA THR A 170 9.42 4.07 -0.72
C THR A 170 9.76 3.65 -2.15
N ARG A 171 8.73 3.57 -3.01
CA ARG A 171 8.90 3.22 -4.42
C ARG A 171 9.43 4.39 -5.24
N LYS A 172 8.99 5.61 -4.91
CA LYS A 172 9.52 6.85 -5.47
C LYS A 172 11.02 6.96 -5.22
N ILE A 173 11.48 6.69 -3.99
CA ILE A 173 12.91 6.70 -3.62
C ILE A 173 13.68 5.63 -4.39
N THR A 174 13.23 4.37 -4.33
CA THR A 174 13.96 3.25 -4.98
C THR A 174 14.02 3.37 -6.50
N ARG A 175 12.93 3.79 -7.14
CA ARG A 175 12.91 4.12 -8.58
C ARG A 175 13.79 5.31 -8.90
N GLY A 176 13.60 6.43 -8.20
CA GLY A 176 14.29 7.69 -8.47
C GLY A 176 15.80 7.56 -8.31
N LEU A 177 16.28 7.01 -7.18
CA LEU A 177 17.72 6.85 -6.96
C LEU A 177 18.37 5.88 -7.96
N SER A 178 17.67 4.82 -8.36
CA SER A 178 18.20 3.92 -9.39
C SER A 178 18.26 4.58 -10.77
N ASN A 179 17.26 5.40 -11.12
CA ASN A 179 17.26 6.18 -12.36
C ASN A 179 18.40 7.22 -12.34
N ILE A 180 18.61 7.89 -11.22
CA ILE A 180 19.69 8.87 -11.04
C ILE A 180 21.07 8.21 -11.12
N ALA A 181 21.25 7.05 -10.48
CA ALA A 181 22.49 6.28 -10.56
C ALA A 181 22.88 5.92 -12.01
N MET A 182 21.88 5.72 -12.88
CA MET A 182 22.04 5.41 -14.30
C MET A 182 21.96 6.63 -15.23
N GLY A 183 21.84 7.84 -14.68
CA GLY A 183 21.78 9.09 -15.47
C GLY A 183 20.46 9.31 -16.22
N LEU A 184 19.41 8.58 -15.88
CA LEU A 184 18.07 8.70 -16.50
C LEU A 184 17.24 9.84 -15.90
N GLU A 185 17.49 10.19 -14.64
CA GLU A 185 16.87 11.32 -13.94
C GLU A 185 17.96 12.13 -13.22
N PRO A 186 17.86 13.46 -13.12
CA PRO A 186 18.93 14.28 -12.54
C PRO A 186 18.82 14.41 -11.02
N CYS A 187 17.63 14.31 -10.44
CA CYS A 187 17.39 14.61 -9.02
C CYS A 187 16.07 14.01 -8.53
N LEU A 188 16.05 13.61 -7.25
CA LEU A 188 14.87 13.14 -6.54
C LEU A 188 14.31 14.27 -5.66
N TYR A 189 13.11 14.74 -5.98
CA TYR A 189 12.42 15.77 -5.19
C TYR A 189 11.52 15.13 -4.12
N MET A 190 11.64 15.56 -2.87
CA MET A 190 10.94 14.97 -1.72
C MET A 190 10.15 16.01 -0.93
N GLY A 191 9.16 15.57 -0.16
CA GLY A 191 8.46 16.41 0.82
C GLY A 191 9.14 16.32 2.18
N ASN A 192 8.37 16.06 3.23
CA ASN A 192 8.90 15.82 4.57
C ASN A 192 9.74 14.51 4.62
N ILE A 193 11.07 14.63 4.75
CA ILE A 193 11.97 13.48 4.89
C ILE A 193 12.21 13.05 6.35
N ASP A 194 11.71 13.80 7.32
CA ASP A 194 11.79 13.47 8.74
C ASP A 194 10.57 12.68 9.23
N ALA A 195 9.56 12.51 8.37
CA ALA A 195 8.38 11.70 8.66
C ALA A 195 8.77 10.25 9.02
N LEU A 196 8.26 9.77 10.17
CA LEU A 196 8.53 8.45 10.74
C LEU A 196 7.41 7.47 10.42
N ARG A 197 7.76 6.27 9.95
CA ARG A 197 6.80 5.22 9.58
C ARG A 197 7.27 3.84 9.99
N ASP A 198 6.34 3.04 10.48
CA ASP A 198 6.49 1.59 10.62
C ASP A 198 6.29 0.90 9.26
N TRP A 199 7.37 0.37 8.68
CA TRP A 199 7.37 -0.27 7.37
C TRP A 199 7.59 -1.79 7.47
N GLY A 200 6.54 -2.55 7.11
CA GLY A 200 6.61 -3.99 6.90
C GLY A 200 6.66 -4.40 5.42
N HIS A 201 6.66 -5.71 5.17
CA HIS A 201 6.56 -6.26 3.81
C HIS A 201 5.15 -6.75 3.50
N ALA A 202 4.63 -6.39 2.32
CA ALA A 202 3.25 -6.70 1.93
C ALA A 202 2.90 -8.20 1.98
N LYS A 203 3.87 -9.11 1.71
CA LYS A 203 3.65 -10.57 1.81
C LYS A 203 3.27 -11.04 3.21
N ASP A 204 3.92 -10.49 4.24
CA ASP A 204 3.64 -10.88 5.64
C ASP A 204 2.27 -10.35 6.06
N TYR A 205 1.90 -9.19 5.53
CA TYR A 205 0.66 -8.52 5.86
C TYR A 205 -0.54 -9.22 5.21
N VAL A 206 -0.47 -9.61 3.93
CA VAL A 206 -1.57 -10.38 3.28
C VAL A 206 -1.79 -11.74 3.94
N ARG A 207 -0.75 -12.35 4.51
CA ARG A 207 -0.91 -13.55 5.34
C ARG A 207 -1.76 -13.27 6.58
N MET A 208 -1.53 -12.15 7.26
CA MET A 208 -2.35 -11.75 8.41
C MET A 208 -3.80 -11.51 8.01
N GLN A 209 -4.06 -10.88 6.85
CA GLN A 209 -5.42 -10.69 6.33
C GLN A 209 -6.17 -12.02 6.24
N TRP A 210 -5.53 -13.04 5.66
CA TRP A 210 -6.09 -14.38 5.58
C TRP A 210 -6.28 -15.02 6.95
N MET A 211 -5.27 -14.96 7.83
CA MET A 211 -5.33 -15.52 9.18
C MET A 211 -6.49 -14.94 10.00
N MET A 212 -6.78 -13.64 9.86
CA MET A 212 -7.91 -12.99 10.52
C MET A 212 -9.25 -13.60 10.14
N LEU A 213 -9.44 -13.99 8.87
CA LEU A 213 -10.67 -14.64 8.42
C LEU A 213 -10.76 -16.11 8.82
N GLN A 214 -9.70 -16.72 9.38
CA GLN A 214 -9.74 -18.12 9.83
C GLN A 214 -10.24 -18.28 11.27
N GLN A 215 -10.35 -17.19 12.03
CA GLN A 215 -10.70 -17.25 13.45
C GLN A 215 -12.17 -17.64 13.65
N LEU A 216 -12.51 -18.11 14.85
CA LEU A 216 -13.90 -18.44 15.19
C LEU A 216 -14.80 -17.20 15.30
N GLN A 217 -14.26 -16.08 15.78
CA GLN A 217 -14.98 -14.82 15.95
C GLN A 217 -14.25 -13.69 15.19
N PRO A 218 -14.99 -12.76 14.58
CA PRO A 218 -14.40 -11.62 13.89
C PRO A 218 -13.85 -10.61 14.90
N GLU A 219 -12.58 -10.24 14.76
CA GLU A 219 -11.93 -9.23 15.59
C GLU A 219 -11.04 -8.32 14.75
N ASP A 220 -10.89 -7.07 15.21
CA ASP A 220 -10.01 -6.09 14.60
C ASP A 220 -8.58 -6.23 15.16
N PHE A 221 -7.57 -6.05 14.31
CA PHE A 221 -6.16 -6.22 14.68
C PHE A 221 -5.26 -5.15 14.06
N VAL A 222 -4.34 -4.60 14.87
CA VAL A 222 -3.18 -3.85 14.39
C VAL A 222 -2.18 -4.82 13.76
N ILE A 223 -1.73 -4.47 12.56
CA ILE A 223 -0.75 -5.24 11.78
C ILE A 223 0.42 -4.31 11.49
N ALA A 224 1.51 -4.51 12.22
CA ALA A 224 2.67 -3.62 12.25
C ALA A 224 3.96 -4.40 12.50
N THR A 225 5.12 -3.77 12.33
CA THR A 225 6.41 -4.36 12.71
C THR A 225 6.82 -4.03 14.14
N GLY A 226 6.28 -2.96 14.73
CA GLY A 226 6.69 -2.44 16.04
C GLY A 226 7.97 -1.59 15.98
N VAL A 227 8.40 -1.18 14.78
CA VAL A 227 9.61 -0.38 14.58
C VAL A 227 9.36 0.65 13.50
N GLN A 228 9.77 1.89 13.75
CA GLN A 228 9.63 3.00 12.80
C GLN A 228 10.99 3.52 12.32
N TYR A 229 10.99 4.13 11.14
CA TYR A 229 12.14 4.77 10.55
C TYR A 229 11.72 6.03 9.79
N SER A 230 12.65 6.94 9.62
CA SER A 230 12.44 8.17 8.85
C SER A 230 12.53 7.90 7.34
N VAL A 231 11.88 8.77 6.56
CA VAL A 231 12.05 8.80 5.11
C VAL A 231 13.52 9.04 4.73
N ARG A 232 14.25 9.86 5.50
CA ARG A 232 15.69 10.11 5.38
C ARG A 232 16.52 8.83 5.51
N GLU A 233 16.29 8.04 6.54
CA GLU A 233 16.97 6.73 6.71
C GLU A 233 16.71 5.83 5.51
N PHE A 234 15.47 5.81 4.99
CA PHE A 234 15.13 5.03 3.80
C PHE A 234 15.92 5.47 2.55
N ILE A 235 16.10 6.78 2.35
CA ILE A 235 16.95 7.34 1.29
C ILE A 235 18.39 6.88 1.46
N GLN A 236 18.95 7.01 2.65
CA GLN A 236 20.33 6.62 2.95
C GLN A 236 20.57 5.12 2.69
N TRP A 237 19.67 4.26 3.12
CA TRP A 237 19.80 2.82 2.88
C TRP A 237 19.69 2.45 1.40
N THR A 238 18.78 3.11 0.68
CA THR A 238 18.62 2.87 -0.76
C THR A 238 19.87 3.32 -1.52
N ALA A 239 20.41 4.50 -1.18
CA ALA A 239 21.66 5.00 -1.76
C ALA A 239 22.83 4.04 -1.47
N LYS A 240 22.94 3.55 -0.22
CA LYS A 240 23.98 2.59 0.17
C LYS A 240 23.91 1.28 -0.62
N GLU A 241 22.72 0.75 -0.92
CA GLU A 241 22.56 -0.44 -1.77
C GLU A 241 22.99 -0.21 -3.24
N LEU A 242 23.03 1.05 -3.67
CA LEU A 242 23.57 1.48 -4.98
C LEU A 242 25.06 1.87 -4.90
N GLY A 243 25.70 1.67 -3.74
CA GLY A 243 27.10 2.06 -3.51
C GLY A 243 27.30 3.56 -3.31
N ILE A 244 26.24 4.33 -3.06
CA ILE A 244 26.29 5.79 -2.92
C ILE A 244 26.27 6.16 -1.43
N THR A 245 27.24 6.94 -0.98
CA THR A 245 27.21 7.59 0.33
C THR A 245 26.68 9.02 0.19
N LEU A 246 25.71 9.38 1.04
CA LEU A 246 25.08 10.69 1.03
C LEU A 246 25.36 11.47 2.31
N GLU A 247 25.59 12.76 2.16
CA GLU A 247 25.61 13.75 3.24
C GLU A 247 24.44 14.72 3.05
N PHE A 248 23.70 14.97 4.13
CA PHE A 248 22.60 15.93 4.14
C PHE A 248 23.09 17.26 4.73
N SER A 249 22.79 18.36 4.04
CA SER A 249 23.13 19.71 4.48
C SER A 249 21.99 20.68 4.18
N GLY A 250 21.93 21.79 4.92
CA GLY A 250 20.78 22.69 4.93
C GLY A 250 19.72 22.27 5.94
N SER A 251 18.55 22.90 5.89
CA SER A 251 17.42 22.58 6.76
C SER A 251 16.08 22.91 6.09
N GLY A 252 15.03 22.17 6.47
CA GLY A 252 13.69 22.38 5.94
C GLY A 252 13.64 22.28 4.41
N ILE A 253 13.14 23.32 3.74
CA ILE A 253 13.02 23.35 2.27
C ILE A 253 14.36 23.50 1.54
N ASP A 254 15.38 24.01 2.22
CA ASP A 254 16.72 24.23 1.66
C ASP A 254 17.62 23.01 1.87
N GLU A 255 17.11 21.96 2.49
CA GLU A 255 17.85 20.74 2.72
C GLU A 255 18.09 19.95 1.43
N VAL A 256 19.32 19.44 1.28
CA VAL A 256 19.77 18.69 0.11
C VAL A 256 20.59 17.48 0.53
N ALA A 257 20.63 16.43 -0.32
CA ALA A 257 21.56 15.33 -0.17
C ALA A 257 22.61 15.35 -1.28
N THR A 258 23.88 15.39 -0.87
CA THR A 258 25.06 15.42 -1.74
C THR A 258 25.78 14.08 -1.71
N VAL A 259 26.21 13.59 -2.86
CA VAL A 259 27.05 12.39 -2.97
C VAL A 259 28.44 12.69 -2.44
N THR A 260 28.91 11.93 -1.44
CA THR A 260 30.27 12.10 -0.88
C THR A 260 31.23 10.99 -1.29
N ALA A 261 30.73 9.79 -1.52
CA ALA A 261 31.52 8.66 -2.00
C ALA A 261 30.67 7.73 -2.87
N ILE A 262 31.32 7.04 -3.81
CA ILE A 262 30.73 6.01 -4.65
C ILE A 262 31.63 4.77 -4.58
N GLU A 263 31.03 3.62 -4.28
CA GLU A 263 31.66 2.32 -4.22
C GLU A 263 31.02 1.37 -5.23
N GLY A 264 31.84 0.64 -5.98
CA GLY A 264 31.36 -0.28 -7.01
C GLY A 264 30.96 0.41 -8.33
N ASP A 265 30.18 -0.29 -9.14
CA ASP A 265 29.85 0.04 -10.54
C ASP A 265 28.37 0.37 -10.76
N MET A 266 27.61 0.49 -9.67
CA MET A 266 26.15 0.60 -9.66
C MET A 266 25.63 2.02 -9.89
N ALA A 267 26.50 3.03 -9.83
CA ALA A 267 26.16 4.43 -10.03
C ALA A 267 27.11 5.12 -11.04
N PRO A 268 27.21 4.60 -12.28
CA PRO A 268 28.21 5.06 -13.25
C PRO A 268 28.02 6.50 -13.70
N ALA A 269 26.81 7.07 -13.53
CA ALA A 269 26.49 8.43 -13.97
C ALA A 269 26.75 9.50 -12.89
N LEU A 270 27.10 9.10 -11.66
CA LEU A 270 27.28 10.01 -10.54
C LEU A 270 28.76 10.22 -10.20
N LYS A 271 29.05 11.34 -9.56
CA LYS A 271 30.35 11.65 -8.95
C LYS A 271 30.17 12.32 -7.58
N PRO A 272 31.17 12.22 -6.68
CA PRO A 272 31.20 13.02 -5.47
C PRO A 272 30.99 14.52 -5.77
N GLY A 273 30.15 15.17 -4.96
CA GLY A 273 29.71 16.56 -5.13
C GLY A 273 28.36 16.73 -5.83
N ASP A 274 27.80 15.68 -6.45
CA ASP A 274 26.47 15.77 -7.08
C ASP A 274 25.35 15.87 -6.04
N VAL A 275 24.44 16.83 -6.23
CA VAL A 275 23.24 16.98 -5.39
C VAL A 275 22.08 16.21 -6.00
N ILE A 276 21.70 15.09 -5.39
CA ILE A 276 20.74 14.15 -5.98
C ILE A 276 19.40 14.07 -5.26
N VAL A 277 19.26 14.68 -4.08
CA VAL A 277 17.96 14.82 -3.39
C VAL A 277 17.76 16.28 -3.01
N LYS A 278 16.55 16.79 -3.24
CA LYS A 278 16.12 18.14 -2.85
C LYS A 278 14.72 18.11 -2.24
N ILE A 279 14.43 19.06 -1.35
CA ILE A 279 13.09 19.23 -0.81
C ILE A 279 12.26 20.14 -1.73
N ASP A 280 11.00 19.77 -1.97
CA ASP A 280 10.05 20.52 -2.77
C ASP A 280 8.72 20.66 -2.00
N PRO A 281 8.31 21.90 -1.68
CA PRO A 281 7.07 22.19 -0.95
C PRO A 281 5.82 21.54 -1.52
N ARG A 282 5.79 21.25 -2.83
CA ARG A 282 4.64 20.64 -3.51
C ARG A 282 4.33 19.21 -3.03
N TYR A 283 5.29 18.53 -2.41
CA TYR A 283 5.09 17.18 -1.86
C TYR A 283 4.65 17.16 -0.39
N PHE A 284 4.54 18.31 0.26
CA PHE A 284 3.98 18.40 1.60
C PHE A 284 2.47 18.27 1.55
N ARG A 285 1.91 17.61 2.56
CA ARG A 285 0.46 17.51 2.72
C ARG A 285 -0.07 18.74 3.46
N PRO A 286 -1.30 19.19 3.18
CA PRO A 286 -1.93 20.27 3.96
C PRO A 286 -2.01 19.95 5.46
N ALA A 287 -2.19 18.67 5.79
CA ALA A 287 -2.13 18.15 7.15
C ALA A 287 -1.25 16.89 7.15
N GLU A 288 -0.04 17.03 7.70
CA GLU A 288 0.93 15.94 7.75
C GLU A 288 0.65 14.98 8.90
N VAL A 289 1.11 13.74 8.72
CA VAL A 289 1.22 12.73 9.78
C VAL A 289 2.70 12.55 10.09
N GLU A 290 3.15 13.01 11.24
CA GLU A 290 4.59 13.02 11.54
C GLU A 290 5.12 11.63 11.87
N THR A 291 4.37 10.85 12.65
CA THR A 291 4.82 9.57 13.18
C THR A 291 3.71 8.53 13.19
N LEU A 292 4.05 7.28 12.89
CA LEU A 292 3.17 6.11 13.00
C LEU A 292 4.02 4.90 13.43
N LEU A 293 3.70 4.34 14.60
CA LEU A 293 4.34 3.19 15.21
C LEU A 293 3.29 2.26 15.79
N GLY A 294 3.13 1.06 15.23
CA GLY A 294 2.08 0.14 15.66
C GLY A 294 2.53 -0.85 16.72
N ASP A 295 1.63 -1.25 17.62
CA ASP A 295 1.82 -2.36 18.56
C ASP A 295 1.07 -3.60 18.04
N PRO A 296 1.77 -4.60 17.45
CA PRO A 296 1.15 -5.82 16.96
C PRO A 296 0.98 -6.90 18.05
N SER A 297 1.06 -6.55 19.34
CA SER A 297 1.02 -7.53 20.44
C SER A 297 -0.24 -8.39 20.42
N LYS A 298 -1.41 -7.81 20.12
CA LYS A 298 -2.67 -8.56 20.03
C LYS A 298 -2.63 -9.60 18.90
N ALA A 299 -2.14 -9.23 17.72
CA ALA A 299 -1.98 -10.14 16.58
C ALA A 299 -1.02 -11.30 16.91
N LYS A 300 0.07 -11.01 17.61
CA LYS A 300 1.03 -12.02 18.06
C LYS A 300 0.45 -12.98 19.09
N GLN A 301 -0.24 -12.45 20.10
CA GLN A 301 -0.82 -13.25 21.19
C GLN A 301 -1.97 -14.13 20.70
N ASN A 302 -2.87 -13.58 19.90
CA ASN A 302 -4.11 -14.28 19.54
C ASN A 302 -3.94 -15.15 18.28
N LEU A 303 -3.12 -14.74 17.31
CA LEU A 303 -2.96 -15.46 16.03
C LEU A 303 -1.56 -16.05 15.83
N GLY A 304 -0.62 -15.81 16.75
CA GLY A 304 0.78 -16.21 16.56
C GLY A 304 1.48 -15.46 15.42
N TRP A 305 0.87 -14.38 14.89
CA TRP A 305 1.44 -13.67 13.75
C TRP A 305 2.63 -12.80 14.17
N THR A 306 3.72 -12.93 13.41
CA THR A 306 4.86 -12.02 13.46
C THR A 306 5.35 -11.76 12.03
N PRO A 307 5.92 -10.58 11.76
CA PRO A 307 6.56 -10.32 10.47
C PRO A 307 7.78 -11.23 10.31
N GLU A 308 7.83 -11.98 9.21
CA GLU A 308 8.89 -12.96 8.94
C GLU A 308 9.99 -12.39 8.07
N MET A 309 9.64 -11.50 7.14
CA MET A 309 10.64 -10.90 6.28
C MET A 309 11.50 -9.95 7.13
N PRO A 310 12.83 -10.18 7.18
CA PRO A 310 13.72 -9.30 7.90
C PRO A 310 13.55 -7.87 7.39
N ARG A 311 13.54 -6.91 8.31
CA ARG A 311 13.40 -5.47 8.02
C ARG A 311 14.33 -5.01 6.90
N THR A 312 15.58 -5.49 6.90
CA THR A 312 16.58 -5.20 5.86
C THR A 312 16.26 -5.84 4.50
N CYS A 313 15.56 -6.97 4.46
CA CYS A 313 15.23 -7.68 3.24
C CYS A 313 14.15 -6.94 2.42
N ALA A 314 13.13 -6.38 3.09
CA ALA A 314 12.10 -5.56 2.43
C ALA A 314 12.70 -4.31 1.76
N LEU A 315 13.65 -3.66 2.43
CA LEU A 315 14.41 -2.50 1.94
C LEU A 315 15.33 -2.88 0.76
N LYS A 316 16.13 -3.95 0.93
CA LYS A 316 17.06 -4.46 -0.09
C LYS A 316 16.37 -4.92 -1.37
N TRP A 317 15.17 -5.50 -1.26
CA TRP A 317 14.43 -6.01 -2.43
C TRP A 317 13.92 -4.90 -3.34
N CYS A 318 13.49 -3.77 -2.77
CA CYS A 318 13.02 -2.63 -3.56
C CYS A 318 14.16 -2.01 -4.40
N ALA A 319 15.38 -1.96 -3.86
CA ALA A 319 16.56 -1.55 -4.61
C ALA A 319 16.96 -2.58 -5.69
N ARG A 320 17.00 -3.88 -5.36
CA ARG A 320 17.43 -4.94 -6.29
C ARG A 320 16.48 -5.18 -7.47
N THR A 321 15.17 -5.04 -7.30
CA THR A 321 14.24 -5.17 -8.43
C THR A 321 14.32 -3.99 -9.40
N THR A 322 14.71 -2.82 -8.90
CA THR A 322 14.98 -1.65 -9.75
C THR A 322 16.29 -1.81 -10.52
N ARG A 323 17.32 -2.42 -9.91
CA ARG A 323 18.56 -2.85 -10.60
C ARG A 323 18.28 -3.70 -11.84
N GLN A 324 17.40 -4.70 -11.74
CA GLN A 324 17.05 -5.55 -12.90
C GLN A 324 16.36 -4.76 -14.02
N ARG A 325 15.54 -3.78 -13.69
CA ARG A 325 14.86 -2.94 -14.69
C ARG A 325 15.77 -1.89 -15.32
N ALA A 326 16.67 -1.29 -14.54
CA ALA A 326 17.61 -0.27 -15.02
C ALA A 326 18.73 -0.87 -15.89
N ALA A 327 19.09 -2.15 -15.66
CA ALA A 327 20.05 -2.90 -16.47
C ALA A 327 19.44 -3.52 -17.74
N MET A 328 18.11 -3.50 -17.91
CA MET A 328 17.48 -3.96 -19.15
C MET A 328 17.51 -2.83 -20.18
N PRO A 329 18.10 -3.03 -21.38
CA PRO A 329 17.97 -2.06 -22.45
C PRO A 329 16.49 -1.86 -22.77
N CYS A 330 16.11 -0.61 -23.02
CA CYS A 330 14.74 -0.21 -23.35
C CYS A 330 14.31 -0.91 -24.66
N SER A 331 13.80 -2.13 -24.56
CA SER A 331 13.24 -2.84 -25.71
C SER A 331 11.78 -2.44 -25.85
N SER A 332 11.57 -1.32 -26.54
CA SER A 332 10.30 -1.03 -27.18
C SER A 332 10.04 -2.07 -28.27
N SER A 333 9.49 -3.24 -27.90
CA SER A 333 8.82 -4.08 -28.87
C SER A 333 7.39 -3.56 -29.03
N MET A 334 7.25 -2.53 -29.86
CA MET A 334 5.99 -2.30 -30.56
C MET A 334 5.77 -3.53 -31.44
N VAL A 335 4.95 -4.47 -30.96
CA VAL A 335 4.31 -5.43 -31.85
C VAL A 335 3.28 -4.62 -32.64
N SER A 336 3.65 -4.24 -33.86
CA SER A 336 2.75 -3.68 -34.85
C SER A 336 1.66 -4.72 -35.14
N ILE A 337 0.47 -4.51 -34.60
CA ILE A 337 -0.73 -5.14 -35.13
C ILE A 337 -1.24 -4.18 -36.20
N SER A 338 -1.03 -4.55 -37.46
CA SER A 338 -1.66 -3.94 -38.64
C SER A 338 -2.71 -4.94 -39.17
N PRO A 339 -3.73 -4.44 -39.89
CA PRO A 339 -5.16 -4.54 -39.57
C PRO A 339 -5.80 -5.93 -39.70
#